data_AF-A0A938EXC0-F1
#
_entry.id   AF-A0A938EXC0-F1
#
_cell.length_a   1.000
_cell.length_b   1.000
_cell.length_c   1.000
_cell.angle_alpha   90.00
_cell.angle_beta   90.00
_cell.angle_gamma   90.00
#
_symmetry.space_group_name_H-M   'P 1'
#
loop_
_entity.id
_entity.type
_entity.pdbx_description
1 polymer ?
#
loop_
_entity_poly.entity_id
_entity_poly.type
_entity_poly.pdbx_seq_one_letter_code
_entity_poly.pdbx_strand_id
1 'polypeptide(L)'
;MFKFLNNRILNGQSQTITSAAIILAAASLVSRFLGLIRDRLLAGTFGAGDTLDIYYAAFRIPDLVYNLLILGALSAGFIPIFISLWQ
;
A
#
# COMPACT_ATOMS: atom_id res chain seq x y z
N MET A 1 9.18 8.56 18.91
CA MET A 1 8.21 7.64 19.57
C MET A 1 7.84 6.48 18.64
N PHE A 2 8.82 5.65 18.24
CA PHE A 2 8.61 4.45 17.39
C PHE A 2 9.58 3.30 17.75
N LYS A 3 10.22 3.38 18.93
CA LYS A 3 11.33 2.53 19.37
C LYS A 3 10.93 1.08 19.75
N PHE A 4 9.69 0.68 19.49
CA PHE A 4 9.16 -0.66 19.85
C PHE A 4 9.17 -1.67 18.70
N LEU A 5 9.46 -1.26 17.46
CA LEU A 5 9.65 -2.22 16.38
C LEU A 5 11.04 -2.86 16.49
N ASN A 6 11.07 -4.16 16.79
CA ASN A 6 12.27 -4.96 16.86
C ASN A 6 13.04 -4.94 15.52
N ASN A 7 14.32 -4.56 15.55
CA ASN A 7 15.16 -4.44 14.35
C ASN A 7 15.29 -5.74 13.54
N ARG A 8 15.08 -6.91 14.15
CA ARG A 8 15.11 -8.20 13.43
C ARG A 8 13.94 -8.40 12.47
N ILE A 9 12.77 -7.83 12.77
CA ILE A 9 11.58 -7.96 11.90
C ILE A 9 11.71 -7.02 10.69
N LEU A 10 12.27 -5.83 10.91
CA LEU A 10 12.45 -4.82 9.85
C LEU A 10 13.65 -5.10 8.94
N ASN A 11 14.71 -5.77 9.42
CA ASN A 11 15.91 -6.08 8.64
C ASN A 11 16.04 -7.56 8.23
N GLY A 12 15.01 -8.38 8.45
CA GLY A 12 15.03 -9.78 8.03
C GLY A 12 14.88 -9.89 6.51
N GLN A 13 15.90 -10.42 5.81
CA GLN A 13 15.80 -10.68 4.38
C GLN A 13 14.85 -11.86 4.12
N SER A 14 13.92 -11.69 3.18
CA SER A 14 13.01 -12.76 2.78
C SER A 14 13.74 -13.74 1.87
N GLN A 15 13.84 -15.00 2.27
CA GLN A 15 14.61 -16.02 1.55
C GLN A 15 13.84 -16.62 0.35
N THR A 16 12.53 -16.38 0.26
CA THR A 16 11.67 -16.93 -0.80
C THR A 16 10.69 -15.88 -1.32
N ILE A 17 10.29 -16.03 -2.58
CA ILE A 17 9.28 -15.16 -3.21
C ILE A 17 7.95 -15.27 -2.46
N THR A 18 7.56 -16.48 -2.02
CA THR A 18 6.32 -16.71 -1.27
C THR A 18 6.32 -15.98 0.07
N SER A 19 7.43 -16.03 0.82
CA SER A 19 7.52 -15.31 2.10
C SER A 19 7.45 -13.79 1.90
N ALA A 20 8.06 -13.26 0.83
CA ALA A 20 7.95 -11.86 0.48
C ALA A 20 6.51 -11.48 0.10
N ALA A 21 5.85 -12.29 -0.72
CA ALA A 21 4.46 -12.09 -1.12
C ALA A 21 3.50 -12.08 0.07
N ILE A 22 3.69 -12.97 1.06
CA ILE A 22 2.88 -13.00 2.28
C ILE A 22 3.06 -11.71 3.10
N ILE A 23 4.29 -11.22 3.24
CA ILE A 23 4.57 -9.97 3.95
C ILE A 23 3.87 -8.79 3.25
N LEU A 24 3.99 -8.72 1.92
CA LEU A 24 3.33 -7.68 1.13
C LEU A 24 1.80 -7.75 1.26
N ALA A 25 1.22 -8.96 1.15
CA ALA A 25 -0.22 -9.15 1.31
C ALA A 25 -0.73 -8.75 2.70
N ALA A 26 0.00 -9.13 3.76
CA ALA A 26 -0.32 -8.73 5.12
C ALA A 26 -0.23 -7.20 5.29
N ALA A 27 0.83 -6.57 4.78
CA ALA A 27 0.99 -5.12 4.80
C ALA A 27 -0.14 -4.41 4.02
N SER A 28 -0.54 -4.92 2.86
CA SER A 28 -1.66 -4.40 2.09
C SER A 28 -2.98 -4.52 2.85
N LEU A 29 -3.24 -5.63 3.53
CA LEU A 29 -4.44 -5.81 4.35
C LEU A 29 -4.49 -4.80 5.49
N VAL A 30 -3.37 -4.61 6.20
CA VAL A 30 -3.27 -3.61 7.27
C VAL A 30 -3.50 -2.21 6.72
N SER A 31 -2.91 -1.87 5.57
CA SER A 31 -3.12 -0.58 4.89
C SER A 31 -4.60 -0.33 4.56
N ARG A 32 -5.31 -1.34 4.03
CA ARG A 32 -6.75 -1.24 3.75
C ARG A 32 -7.57 -1.04 5.01
N PHE A 33 -7.24 -1.74 6.09
CA PHE A 33 -7.89 -1.53 7.40
C PHE A 33 -7.69 -0.11 7.93
N LEU A 34 -6.47 0.42 7.84
CA LEU A 34 -6.20 1.81 8.21
C LEU A 34 -6.96 2.80 7.32
N GLY A 35 -7.10 2.49 6.03
CA GLY A 35 -7.96 3.24 5.10
C GLY A 35 -9.42 3.29 5.54
N LEU A 36 -10.00 2.15 5.96
CA LEU A 36 -11.37 2.11 6.49
C LEU A 36 -11.53 2.95 7.75
N ILE A 37 -10.53 2.94 8.63
CA ILE A 37 -10.53 3.78 9.84
C ILE A 37 -10.49 5.26 9.44
N ARG A 38 -9.61 5.64 8.50
CA ARG A 38 -9.56 7.01 7.96
C ARG A 38 -10.92 7.43 7.40
N ASP A 39 -11.56 6.58 6.60
CA ASP A 39 -12.84 6.90 5.98
C ASP A 39 -13.95 7.08 7.02
N ARG A 40 -13.97 6.24 8.07
CA ARG A 40 -14.89 6.45 9.20
C ARG A 40 -14.63 7.75 9.96
N LEU A 41 -13.37 8.10 10.20
CA LEU A 41 -13.02 9.34 10.88
C LEU A 41 -13.46 10.54 10.05
N LEU A 42 -13.17 10.54 8.74
CA LEU A 42 -13.55 11.62 7.83
C LEU A 42 -15.07 11.77 7.72
N ALA A 43 -15.80 10.66 7.54
CA ALA A 43 -17.26 10.68 7.51
C ALA A 43 -17.87 11.11 8.86
N GLY A 44 -17.22 10.78 9.99
CA GLY A 44 -17.64 11.21 11.32
C GLY A 44 -17.39 12.70 11.59
N THR A 45 -16.31 13.27 11.07
CA THR A 45 -15.95 14.68 11.31
C THR A 45 -16.59 15.64 10.32
N PHE A 46 -16.68 15.28 9.04
CA PHE A 46 -17.20 16.14 7.98
C PHE A 46 -18.66 15.82 7.61
N GLY A 47 -19.18 14.66 8.04
CA GLY A 47 -20.45 14.14 7.57
C GLY A 47 -20.36 13.58 6.14
N ALA A 48 -21.42 12.91 5.70
CA ALA A 48 -21.58 12.58 4.28
C ALA A 48 -22.05 13.84 3.53
N GLY A 49 -21.16 14.50 2.81
CA GLY A 49 -21.45 15.72 2.07
C GLY A 49 -20.33 16.16 1.14
N ASP A 50 -20.57 17.25 0.41
CA ASP A 50 -19.75 17.69 -0.73
C ASP A 50 -18.25 17.87 -0.42
N THR A 51 -17.89 18.25 0.81
CA THR A 51 -16.49 18.43 1.22
C THR A 51 -15.72 17.11 1.25
N LEU A 52 -16.36 16.03 1.73
CA LEU A 52 -15.77 14.70 1.74
C LEU A 52 -15.67 14.11 0.33
N ASP A 53 -16.67 14.37 -0.50
CA ASP A 53 -16.68 13.92 -1.89
C ASP A 53 -15.57 14.59 -2.72
N ILE A 54 -15.33 15.89 -2.51
CA ILE A 54 -14.21 16.61 -3.14
C ILE A 54 -12.86 16.02 -2.67
N TYR A 55 -12.73 15.73 -1.37
CA TYR A 55 -11.52 15.09 -0.85
C TYR A 55 -11.26 13.76 -1.56
N TYR A 56 -12.26 12.88 -1.66
CA TYR A 56 -12.10 11.60 -2.37
C TYR A 56 -11.84 11.77 -3.86
N ALA A 57 -12.50 12.72 -4.52
CA ALA A 57 -12.29 13.01 -5.94
C ALA A 57 -10.86 13.47 -6.22
N ALA A 58 -10.24 14.24 -5.31
CA ALA A 58 -8.88 14.75 -5.48
C ALA A 58 -7.82 13.62 -5.57
N PHE A 59 -8.03 12.50 -4.89
CA PHE A 59 -7.12 11.35 -4.94
C PHE A 59 -7.36 10.43 -6.14
N ARG A 60 -8.50 10.55 -6.82
CA ARG A 60 -8.88 9.62 -7.89
C ARG A 60 -7.92 9.63 -9.08
N ILE A 61 -7.45 10.80 -9.51
CA ILE A 61 -6.50 10.92 -10.63
C ILE A 61 -5.11 10.37 -10.23
N PRO A 62 -4.51 10.81 -9.11
CA PRO A 62 -3.25 10.23 -8.62
C PRO A 62 -3.31 8.71 -8.45
N ASP A 63 -4.38 8.20 -7.83
CA ASP A 63 -4.54 6.77 -7.59
C ASP A 63 -4.68 5.99 -8.90
N LEU A 64 -5.40 6.53 -9.88
CA LEU A 64 -5.49 5.93 -11.21
C LEU A 64 -4.10 5.79 -11.86
N VAL A 65 -3.32 6.87 -11.85
CA VAL A 65 -1.96 6.87 -12.41
C VAL A 65 -1.07 5.85 -11.68
N TYR A 66 -1.12 5.83 -10.35
CA TYR A 66 -0.35 4.89 -9.54
C TYR A 66 -0.74 3.44 -9.84
N ASN A 67 -2.03 3.13 -9.88
CA ASN A 67 -2.52 1.77 -10.11
C ASN A 67 -2.17 1.27 -11.53
N LEU A 68 -2.26 2.11 -12.55
CA LEU A 68 -1.93 1.72 -13.91
C LEU A 68 -0.43 1.58 -14.12
N LEU A 69 0.35 2.58 -13.74
CA LEU A 69 1.77 2.64 -14.06
C LEU A 69 2.59 1.80 -13.08
N ILE A 70 2.43 2.01 -11.78
CA ILE A 70 3.28 1.36 -10.77
C ILE A 70 2.79 -0.07 -10.55
N LEU A 71 1.52 -0.23 -10.18
CA LEU A 71 0.97 -1.53 -9.80
C LEU A 71 0.78 -2.46 -11.01
N GLY A 72 0.42 -1.90 -12.17
CA GLY A 72 0.25 -2.63 -13.42
C GLY A 72 1.56 -2.76 -14.21
N ALA A 73 1.87 -1.73 -14.99
CA ALA A 73 2.91 -1.80 -16.03
C ALA A 73 4.31 -2.08 -15.47
N LEU A 74 4.74 -1.31 -14.46
CA LEU A 74 6.08 -1.42 -13.89
C LEU A 74 6.23 -2.71 -13.07
N SER A 75 5.26 -3.05 -12.22
CA SER A 75 5.28 -4.30 -11.45
C SER A 75 5.41 -5.53 -12.35
N ALA A 76 4.60 -5.62 -13.42
CA ALA A 76 4.62 -6.76 -14.33
C ALA A 76 5.92 -6.87 -15.15
N GLY A 77 6.51 -5.74 -15.54
CA GLY A 77 7.75 -5.72 -16.33
C GLY A 77 9.01 -5.84 -15.49
N PHE A 78 9.10 -5.12 -14.37
CA PHE A 78 10.35 -4.96 -13.62
C PHE A 78 10.57 -6.06 -12.59
N ILE A 79 9.53 -6.59 -11.95
CA ILE A 79 9.70 -7.66 -10.93
C ILE A 79 10.42 -8.88 -11.51
N PRO A 80 10.01 -9.46 -12.66
CA PRO A 80 10.69 -10.62 -13.24
C PRO A 80 12.13 -10.29 -13.67
N ILE A 81 12.34 -9.10 -14.26
CA ILE A 81 13.67 -8.65 -14.70
C ILE A 81 14.63 -8.56 -13.52
N PHE A 82 14.24 -7.88 -12.44
CA PHE A 82 15.09 -7.76 -11.26
C PHE A 82 15.36 -9.10 -10.57
N ILE A 83 14.37 -10.01 -10.53
CA ILE A 83 14.58 -11.36 -10.02
C ILE A 83 15.61 -12.10 -10.88
N SER A 84 15.51 -12.01 -12.21
CA SER A 84 16.46 -12.68 -13.11
C SER A 84 17.89 -12.12 -13.06
N LEU A 85 18.06 -10.83 -12.70
CA LEU A 85 19.37 -10.20 -12.58
C LEU A 85 20.11 -10.55 -11.28
N TRP A 86 19.37 -10.98 -10.25
CA TRP A 86 19.91 -11.29 -8.93
C TRP A 86 20.02 -12.80 -8.66
N GLN A 87 19.48 -13.63 -9.56
CA GLN A 87 19.73 -15.07 -9.62
C GLN A 87 21.04 -15.37 -10.36
#